data_AF-A0A948DCE3-F1
#
_entry.id   AF-A0A948DCE3-F1
#
_cell.length_a   1.000
_cell.length_b   1.000
_cell.length_c   1.000
_cell.angle_alpha   90.00
_cell.angle_beta   90.00
_cell.angle_gamma   90.00
#
_symmetry.space_group_name_H-M   'P 1'
#
loop_
_entity.id
_entity.type
_entity.pdbx_description
1 polymer ?
#
loop_
_entity_poly.entity_id
_entity_poly.type
_entity_poly.pdbx_seq_one_letter_code
_entity_poly.pdbx_strand_id
1 'polypeptide(L)'
;MTTVLDAYLHRDLSEQLTSLNEELIDAGYEKPLMIIHGTGGMSRLSHTAAVDTYNSGPVAGLLGGAEIAKMYGVENVLVTDVGGTSFDFGVVVDGEASFYDLFPTIERWRVQTPLLEVKTIGAGGGSIARISPTGSRITVGPESAGSMPGPACYGLGGKEPTVTDADLVLGYLNPEYYLGGKKKLDTRRARRAIEDRIAKPLGMSVEEAALAIKRVVDSTMGGEIFKEVVLKGYDPREFVMLAYGGAGATHCCGYAEALDVSRILTFPYSSVFCAFGGSVMDILSVYESSDSFIFYDNLTGSYFDEYDRFNLIVNDMVFLAFRDLKSQGFDIDLADFSLELEMRYGTQFFTENVASPVGMLHGTEDVKAICDRFTEKYKVLYGETSAYPDGGIEVLSMRLKATYPLGHYRFPVHSPDGSDPAGALKGTRSVVWDESGPVSTPIYDAALLGCGAVVGGPAIVEADDTTCVVPGGWSYAVDRFLDGVIEKTK
;
A
#
# COMPACT_ATOMS: atom_id res chain seq x y z
N MET A 1 8.35 -25.17 -1.15
CA MET A 1 8.21 -24.36 -2.38
C MET A 1 9.08 -23.11 -2.34
N THR A 2 9.20 -22.42 -1.20
CA THR A 2 10.12 -21.28 -1.01
C THR A 2 11.50 -21.52 -1.63
N THR A 3 12.19 -22.58 -1.21
CA THR A 3 13.51 -22.97 -1.74
C THR A 3 13.54 -23.16 -3.26
N VAL A 4 12.44 -23.64 -3.86
CA VAL A 4 12.37 -23.85 -5.32
C VAL A 4 12.24 -22.52 -6.05
N LEU A 5 11.41 -21.59 -5.55
CA LEU A 5 11.27 -20.25 -6.13
C LEU A 5 12.56 -19.46 -5.98
N ASP A 6 13.19 -19.50 -4.81
CA ASP A 6 14.50 -18.89 -4.60
C ASP A 6 15.53 -19.43 -5.59
N ALA A 7 15.70 -20.75 -5.67
CA ALA A 7 16.65 -21.35 -6.60
C ALA A 7 16.35 -21.01 -8.07
N TYR A 8 15.07 -20.87 -8.43
CA TYR A 8 14.65 -20.53 -9.79
C TYR A 8 15.00 -19.08 -10.16
N LEU A 9 14.81 -18.13 -9.24
CA LEU A 9 14.96 -16.70 -9.49
C LEU A 9 16.35 -16.15 -9.12
N HIS A 10 17.07 -16.83 -8.23
CA HIS A 10 18.30 -16.31 -7.62
C HIS A 10 19.35 -15.89 -8.64
N ARG A 11 19.54 -16.67 -9.71
CA ARG A 11 20.53 -16.36 -10.73
C ARG A 11 20.23 -15.05 -11.45
N ASP A 12 19.02 -14.91 -11.98
CA ASP A 12 18.62 -13.72 -12.76
C ASP A 12 18.65 -12.47 -11.88
N LEU A 13 18.16 -12.58 -10.64
CA LEU A 13 18.19 -11.48 -9.67
C LEU A 13 19.63 -11.08 -9.31
N SER A 14 20.49 -12.07 -9.00
CA SER A 14 21.88 -11.82 -8.61
C SER A 14 22.68 -11.18 -9.74
N GLU A 15 22.51 -11.65 -10.99
CA GLU A 15 23.21 -11.08 -12.15
C GLU A 15 22.81 -9.61 -12.36
N GLN A 16 21.51 -9.29 -12.33
CA GLN A 16 21.01 -7.91 -12.51
C GLN A 16 21.45 -6.96 -11.40
N LEU A 17 21.30 -7.37 -10.13
CA LEU A 17 21.63 -6.50 -9.01
C LEU A 17 23.15 -6.34 -8.82
N THR A 18 23.95 -7.34 -9.19
CA THR A 18 25.41 -7.21 -9.20
C THR A 18 25.86 -6.23 -10.27
N SER A 19 25.32 -6.33 -11.49
CA SER A 19 25.59 -5.36 -12.57
C SER A 19 25.23 -3.94 -12.15
N LEU A 20 24.06 -3.73 -11.55
CA LEU A 20 23.66 -2.43 -11.04
C LEU A 20 24.63 -1.91 -9.96
N ASN A 21 25.05 -2.76 -9.04
CA ASN A 21 26.00 -2.38 -8.00
C ASN A 21 27.38 -2.00 -8.57
N GLU A 22 27.86 -2.73 -9.57
CA GLU A 22 29.10 -2.40 -10.28
C GLU A 22 29.01 -1.07 -11.03
N GLU A 23 27.91 -0.84 -11.77
CA GLU A 23 27.66 0.43 -12.46
C GLU A 23 27.62 1.63 -11.50
N LEU A 24 27.03 1.47 -10.31
CA LEU A 24 27.01 2.49 -9.28
C LEU A 24 28.43 2.80 -8.76
N ILE A 25 29.22 1.76 -8.48
CA ILE A 25 30.61 1.92 -7.99
C ILE A 25 31.47 2.59 -9.07
N ASP A 26 31.35 2.17 -10.33
CA ASP A 26 32.06 2.78 -11.47
C ASP A 26 31.67 4.26 -11.67
N ALA A 27 30.44 4.63 -11.33
CA ALA A 27 29.95 6.00 -11.30
C ALA A 27 30.39 6.80 -10.05
N GLY A 28 31.12 6.19 -9.11
CA GLY A 28 31.65 6.82 -7.91
C GLY A 28 30.74 6.74 -6.67
N TYR A 29 29.74 5.86 -6.64
CA TYR A 29 28.92 5.61 -5.46
C TYR A 29 29.69 4.75 -4.44
N GLU A 30 29.89 5.27 -3.23
CA GLU A 30 30.72 4.64 -2.20
C GLU A 30 29.92 3.89 -1.11
N LYS A 31 28.59 3.97 -1.14
CA LYS A 31 27.71 3.40 -0.13
C LYS A 31 27.22 2.00 -0.56
N PRO A 32 26.70 1.17 0.36
CA PRO A 32 26.09 -0.09 -0.02
C PRO A 32 24.80 0.10 -0.82
N LEU A 33 24.57 -0.78 -1.81
CA LEU A 33 23.26 -0.96 -2.43
C LEU A 33 22.38 -1.80 -1.50
N MET A 34 21.26 -1.22 -1.06
CA MET A 34 20.26 -1.87 -0.22
C MET A 34 19.06 -2.29 -1.06
N ILE A 35 18.55 -3.48 -0.81
CA ILE A 35 17.39 -4.06 -1.49
C ILE A 35 16.24 -4.14 -0.49
N ILE A 36 15.11 -3.55 -0.86
CA ILE A 36 13.88 -3.59 -0.06
C ILE A 36 13.29 -5.00 -0.12
N HIS A 37 12.83 -5.48 1.02
CA HIS A 37 12.18 -6.78 1.18
C HIS A 37 10.69 -6.61 1.46
N GLY A 38 9.87 -7.53 0.96
CA GLY A 38 8.47 -7.65 1.30
C GLY A 38 8.22 -8.01 2.76
N THR A 39 9.25 -8.39 3.52
CA THR A 39 9.21 -8.54 4.99
C THR A 39 9.08 -7.20 5.73
N GLY A 40 9.31 -6.08 5.01
CA GLY A 40 9.28 -4.72 5.55
C GLY A 40 10.63 -4.15 5.92
N GLY A 41 11.71 -4.86 5.62
CA GLY A 41 13.08 -4.40 5.84
C GLY A 41 13.84 -4.14 4.56
N MET A 42 15.15 -3.93 4.72
CA MET A 42 16.08 -3.89 3.62
C MET A 42 17.40 -4.52 4.03
N SER A 43 18.09 -5.15 3.08
CA SER A 43 19.41 -5.75 3.29
C SER A 43 20.31 -5.53 2.10
N ARG A 44 21.62 -5.71 2.29
CA ARG A 44 22.56 -5.76 1.16
C ARG A 44 22.25 -6.94 0.24
N LEU A 45 22.58 -6.83 -1.04
CA LEU A 45 22.42 -7.90 -2.03
C LEU A 45 22.87 -9.29 -1.54
N SER A 46 24.02 -9.37 -0.86
CA SER A 46 24.57 -10.60 -0.29
C SER A 46 23.69 -11.33 0.73
N HIS A 47 22.69 -10.66 1.30
CA HIS A 47 21.79 -11.17 2.34
C HIS A 47 20.31 -11.11 1.89
N THR A 48 20.06 -11.01 0.57
CA THR A 48 18.71 -10.96 0.01
C THR A 48 18.36 -12.28 -0.67
N ALA A 49 17.31 -12.97 -0.20
CA ALA A 49 16.70 -14.06 -0.94
C ALA A 49 15.75 -13.51 -2.02
N ALA A 50 15.52 -14.26 -3.09
CA ALA A 50 14.70 -13.77 -4.19
C ALA A 50 13.23 -13.67 -3.79
N VAL A 51 12.74 -14.63 -2.99
CA VAL A 51 11.38 -14.60 -2.43
C VAL A 51 11.13 -13.36 -1.57
N ASP A 52 12.15 -12.85 -0.88
CA ASP A 52 12.03 -11.66 -0.03
C ASP A 52 11.79 -10.41 -0.87
N THR A 53 12.16 -10.40 -2.15
CA THR A 53 11.96 -9.23 -3.03
C THR A 53 10.54 -9.12 -3.60
N TYR A 54 9.71 -10.15 -3.39
CA TYR A 54 8.32 -10.16 -3.85
C TYR A 54 7.52 -9.06 -3.16
N ASN A 55 6.76 -8.28 -3.95
CA ASN A 55 5.98 -7.12 -3.49
C ASN A 55 6.78 -6.07 -2.69
N SER A 56 8.11 -6.02 -2.83
CA SER A 56 8.96 -5.03 -2.15
C SER A 56 8.57 -3.57 -2.42
N GLY A 57 8.16 -3.24 -3.66
CA GLY A 57 7.70 -1.89 -4.03
C GLY A 57 6.43 -1.45 -3.27
N PRO A 58 5.32 -2.19 -3.38
CA PRO A 58 4.11 -1.90 -2.62
C PRO A 58 4.31 -1.91 -1.10
N VAL A 59 5.19 -2.79 -0.59
CA VAL A 59 5.58 -2.80 0.83
C VAL A 59 6.33 -1.53 1.23
N ALA A 60 7.22 -1.02 0.39
CA ALA A 60 7.84 0.29 0.61
C ALA A 60 6.78 1.39 0.70
N GLY A 61 5.77 1.38 -0.19
CA GLY A 61 4.62 2.27 -0.12
C GLY A 61 3.85 2.16 1.20
N LEU A 62 3.57 0.93 1.67
CA LEU A 62 2.92 0.68 2.96
C LEU A 62 3.70 1.31 4.13
N LEU A 63 5.02 1.13 4.15
CA LEU A 63 5.89 1.69 5.20
C LEU A 63 6.03 3.21 5.10
N GLY A 64 6.05 3.76 3.88
CA GLY A 64 5.93 5.20 3.67
C GLY A 64 4.61 5.75 4.21
N GLY A 65 3.52 5.01 4.08
CA GLY A 65 2.23 5.33 4.69
C GLY A 65 2.26 5.32 6.21
N ALA A 66 2.98 4.39 6.83
CA ALA A 66 3.19 4.37 8.27
C ALA A 66 4.01 5.59 8.76
N GLU A 67 5.00 6.04 7.98
CA GLU A 67 5.73 7.27 8.28
C GLU A 67 4.84 8.52 8.13
N ILE A 68 3.98 8.56 7.09
CA ILE A 68 2.95 9.61 6.94
C ILE A 68 2.03 9.61 8.16
N ALA A 69 1.58 8.44 8.64
CA ALA A 69 0.75 8.33 9.83
C ALA A 69 1.40 9.03 11.04
N LYS A 70 2.69 8.75 11.28
CA LYS A 70 3.49 9.40 12.34
C LYS A 70 3.63 10.91 12.14
N MET A 71 3.95 11.37 10.92
CA MET A 71 4.11 12.80 10.61
C MET A 71 2.83 13.61 10.84
N TYR A 72 1.67 13.00 10.56
CA TYR A 72 0.37 13.62 10.73
C TYR A 72 -0.24 13.40 12.11
N GLY A 73 0.32 12.50 12.92
CA GLY A 73 -0.24 12.10 14.21
C GLY A 73 -1.60 11.43 14.06
N VAL A 74 -1.76 10.60 13.02
CA VAL A 74 -2.95 9.79 12.78
C VAL A 74 -2.60 8.33 13.02
N GLU A 75 -3.51 7.59 13.65
CA GLU A 75 -3.26 6.20 14.02
C GLU A 75 -3.51 5.25 12.84
N ASN A 76 -4.58 5.49 12.08
CA ASN A 76 -5.10 4.56 11.09
C ASN A 76 -5.02 5.15 9.68
N VAL A 77 -4.26 4.51 8.80
CA VAL A 77 -4.07 4.95 7.40
C VAL A 77 -4.36 3.82 6.41
N LEU A 78 -5.22 4.10 5.42
CA LEU A 78 -5.42 3.23 4.25
C LEU A 78 -4.48 3.68 3.15
N VAL A 79 -3.48 2.86 2.86
CA VAL A 79 -2.44 3.16 1.89
C VAL A 79 -2.88 2.61 0.54
N THR A 80 -3.00 3.44 -0.49
CA THR A 80 -3.60 3.08 -1.79
C THR A 80 -2.76 3.57 -2.98
N ASP A 81 -2.34 2.66 -3.85
CA ASP A 81 -1.59 2.92 -5.09
C ASP A 81 -2.44 2.53 -6.30
N VAL A 82 -2.85 3.51 -7.10
CA VAL A 82 -3.47 3.23 -8.40
C VAL A 82 -2.47 3.46 -9.51
N GLY A 83 -1.95 2.35 -10.04
CA GLY A 83 -1.06 2.33 -11.19
C GLY A 83 -1.79 2.21 -12.53
N GLY A 84 -1.01 1.96 -13.58
CA GLY A 84 -1.53 1.67 -14.92
C GLY A 84 -2.09 0.25 -15.08
N THR A 85 -1.80 -0.67 -14.17
CA THR A 85 -2.15 -2.10 -14.33
C THR A 85 -2.82 -2.68 -13.10
N SER A 86 -2.33 -2.30 -11.92
CA SER A 86 -2.79 -2.79 -10.62
C SER A 86 -3.36 -1.65 -9.79
N PHE A 87 -4.14 -2.07 -8.80
CA PHE A 87 -4.43 -1.30 -7.61
C PHE A 87 -3.87 -2.07 -6.42
N ASP A 88 -2.92 -1.45 -5.73
CA ASP A 88 -2.26 -2.03 -4.56
C ASP A 88 -2.71 -1.26 -3.32
N PHE A 89 -3.07 -1.96 -2.26
CA PHE A 89 -3.49 -1.32 -1.01
C PHE A 89 -3.09 -2.11 0.23
N GLY A 90 -2.89 -1.38 1.32
CA GLY A 90 -2.54 -1.94 2.62
C GLY A 90 -3.10 -1.09 3.76
N VAL A 91 -3.08 -1.67 4.95
CA VAL A 91 -3.69 -1.09 6.15
C VAL A 91 -2.60 -0.84 7.19
N VAL A 92 -2.49 0.40 7.64
CA VAL A 92 -1.67 0.81 8.79
C VAL A 92 -2.61 1.08 9.95
N VAL A 93 -2.31 0.49 11.10
CA VAL A 93 -3.09 0.65 12.34
C VAL A 93 -2.14 1.04 13.45
N ASP A 94 -2.57 1.94 14.34
CA ASP A 94 -1.78 2.44 15.46
C ASP A 94 -0.39 2.98 15.04
N GLY A 95 -0.30 3.51 13.81
CA GLY A 95 0.94 4.03 13.21
C GLY A 95 1.93 2.95 12.73
N GLU A 96 1.53 1.68 12.70
CA GLU A 96 2.39 0.55 12.32
C GLU A 96 1.81 -0.31 11.18
N ALA A 97 2.70 -0.83 10.35
CA ALA A 97 2.38 -1.86 9.35
C ALA A 97 2.56 -3.25 9.99
N SER A 98 1.54 -3.73 10.70
CA SER A 98 1.64 -4.92 11.56
C SER A 98 0.95 -6.17 11.00
N PHE A 99 0.37 -6.11 9.80
CA PHE A 99 -0.32 -7.24 9.18
C PHE A 99 0.62 -8.04 8.28
N TYR A 100 0.62 -9.35 8.46
CA TYR A 100 1.45 -10.29 7.73
C TYR A 100 0.59 -11.33 7.03
N ASP A 101 0.94 -11.66 5.79
CA ASP A 101 0.56 -12.94 5.21
C ASP A 101 1.63 -13.96 5.61
N LEU A 102 1.30 -14.84 6.55
CA LEU A 102 2.20 -15.87 7.07
C LEU A 102 2.54 -16.95 6.03
N PHE A 103 1.63 -17.15 5.07
CA PHE A 103 1.82 -18.17 4.04
C PHE A 103 1.42 -17.62 2.67
N PRO A 104 2.16 -16.63 2.16
CA PRO A 104 1.74 -15.92 0.97
C PRO A 104 1.77 -16.85 -0.23
N THR A 105 0.89 -16.56 -1.19
CA THR A 105 0.85 -17.26 -2.47
C THR A 105 1.52 -16.38 -3.52
N ILE A 106 2.72 -16.78 -3.95
CA ILE A 106 3.40 -16.16 -5.08
C ILE A 106 2.95 -16.89 -6.33
N GLU A 107 2.25 -16.18 -7.22
CA GLU A 107 1.54 -16.75 -8.37
C GLU A 107 0.51 -17.83 -7.96
N ARG A 108 0.93 -19.09 -7.96
CA ARG A 108 0.13 -20.26 -7.57
C ARG A 108 0.80 -21.11 -6.50
N TRP A 109 1.90 -20.63 -5.93
CA TRP A 109 2.76 -21.37 -5.04
C TRP A 109 2.74 -20.75 -3.66
N ARG A 110 2.20 -21.49 -2.70
CA ARG A 110 2.23 -21.11 -1.29
C ARG A 110 3.67 -21.23 -0.76
N VAL A 111 4.19 -20.17 -0.17
CA VAL A 111 5.51 -20.14 0.49
C VAL A 111 5.36 -20.03 2.00
N GLN A 112 6.45 -20.27 2.73
CA GLN A 112 6.51 -20.23 4.19
C GLN A 112 7.28 -19.01 4.71
N THR A 113 7.62 -18.06 3.85
CA THR A 113 8.26 -16.81 4.26
C THR A 113 7.15 -15.80 4.54
N PRO A 114 6.98 -15.34 5.80
CA PRO A 114 6.02 -14.30 6.12
C PRO A 114 6.37 -13.00 5.42
N LEU A 115 5.39 -12.36 4.78
CA LEU A 115 5.56 -11.06 4.12
C LEU A 115 4.54 -10.07 4.70
N LEU A 116 4.87 -8.78 4.68
CA LEU A 116 3.90 -7.74 4.98
C LEU A 116 2.74 -7.83 3.99
N GLU A 117 1.53 -7.72 4.55
CA GLU A 117 0.33 -7.91 3.77
C GLU A 117 -0.01 -6.64 2.97
N VAL A 118 0.16 -6.75 1.66
CA VAL A 118 -0.37 -5.81 0.67
C VAL A 118 -1.26 -6.58 -0.27
N LYS A 119 -2.46 -6.05 -0.53
CA LYS A 119 -3.41 -6.63 -1.49
C LYS A 119 -3.24 -5.96 -2.84
N THR A 120 -3.18 -6.79 -3.88
CA THR A 120 -3.13 -6.35 -5.27
C THR A 120 -4.37 -6.83 -6.00
N ILE A 121 -5.09 -5.93 -6.65
CA ILE A 121 -6.22 -6.28 -7.53
C ILE A 121 -6.00 -5.72 -8.94
N GLY A 122 -6.59 -6.39 -9.93
CA GLY A 122 -6.52 -6.00 -11.35
C GLY A 122 -7.39 -4.81 -11.72
N ALA A 123 -7.23 -3.67 -11.04
CA ALA A 123 -8.03 -2.47 -11.20
C ALA A 123 -7.15 -1.21 -11.34
N GLY A 124 -6.36 -1.11 -12.41
CA GLY A 124 -5.55 0.07 -12.70
C GLY A 124 -6.11 0.91 -13.85
N GLY A 125 -5.38 1.97 -14.22
CA GLY A 125 -5.76 2.83 -15.36
C GLY A 125 -5.87 2.09 -16.70
N GLY A 126 -5.16 0.98 -16.89
CA GLY A 126 -5.18 0.15 -18.08
C GLY A 126 -6.15 -1.03 -17.99
N SER A 127 -6.89 -1.19 -16.90
CA SER A 127 -7.88 -2.28 -16.77
C SER A 127 -8.94 -2.15 -17.86
N ILE A 128 -9.20 -3.27 -18.54
CA ILE A 128 -10.05 -3.30 -19.73
C ILE A 128 -11.52 -3.34 -19.31
N ALA A 129 -12.33 -2.46 -19.88
CA ALA A 129 -13.78 -2.48 -19.75
C ALA A 129 -14.41 -3.43 -20.78
N ARG A 130 -15.31 -4.29 -20.33
CA ARG A 130 -16.06 -5.23 -21.16
C ARG A 130 -17.54 -5.23 -20.76
N ILE A 131 -18.38 -5.75 -21.66
CA ILE A 131 -19.74 -6.14 -21.32
C ILE A 131 -19.67 -7.57 -20.79
N SER A 132 -20.39 -7.84 -19.69
CA SER A 132 -20.47 -9.17 -19.09
C SER A 132 -20.93 -10.21 -20.12
N PRO A 133 -20.57 -11.50 -19.98
CA PRO A 133 -21.04 -12.54 -20.88
C PRO A 133 -22.58 -12.63 -21.00
N THR A 134 -23.29 -12.19 -19.95
CA THR A 134 -24.76 -12.10 -19.92
C THR A 134 -25.33 -10.90 -20.69
N GLY A 135 -24.49 -9.97 -21.15
CA GLY A 135 -24.89 -8.78 -21.89
C GLY A 135 -25.50 -7.65 -21.05
N SER A 136 -25.54 -7.79 -19.73
CA SER A 136 -26.37 -6.94 -18.87
C SER A 136 -25.61 -5.92 -18.03
N ARG A 137 -24.28 -6.04 -17.90
CA ARG A 137 -23.48 -5.19 -17.01
C ARG A 137 -22.12 -4.89 -17.62
N ILE A 138 -21.54 -3.76 -17.23
CA ILE A 138 -20.13 -3.44 -17.50
C ILE A 138 -19.26 -4.09 -16.42
N THR A 139 -18.14 -4.67 -16.81
CA THR A 139 -17.10 -5.21 -15.94
C THR A 139 -15.77 -4.56 -16.30
N VAL A 140 -14.93 -4.26 -15.31
CA VAL A 140 -13.60 -3.68 -15.52
C VAL A 140 -12.55 -4.59 -14.90
N GLY A 141 -11.52 -4.95 -15.67
CA GLY A 141 -10.52 -5.92 -15.24
C GLY A 141 -11.03 -7.37 -15.23
N PRO A 142 -10.23 -8.33 -14.72
CA PRO A 142 -8.88 -8.15 -14.19
C PRO A 142 -7.81 -7.96 -15.27
N GLU A 143 -8.15 -8.20 -16.54
CA GLU A 143 -7.22 -8.02 -17.66
C GLU A 143 -6.84 -6.55 -17.83
N SER A 144 -5.54 -6.29 -18.04
CA SER A 144 -5.01 -4.96 -18.31
C SER A 144 -4.45 -4.87 -19.73
N ALA A 145 -4.60 -3.70 -20.35
CA ALA A 145 -3.94 -3.36 -21.61
C ALA A 145 -2.43 -3.12 -21.45
N GLY A 146 -1.90 -3.08 -20.21
CA GLY A 146 -0.50 -2.83 -19.91
C GLY A 146 -0.04 -1.44 -20.38
N SER A 147 1.27 -1.31 -20.61
CA SER A 147 1.84 -0.13 -21.28
C SER A 147 1.90 -0.30 -22.80
N MET A 148 1.92 -1.55 -23.29
CA MET A 148 1.97 -1.94 -24.69
C MET A 148 0.99 -3.11 -24.94
N PRO A 149 -0.06 -2.94 -25.78
CA PRO A 149 -0.37 -1.76 -26.58
C PRO A 149 -1.00 -0.61 -25.76
N GLY A 150 -1.33 -0.83 -24.49
CA GLY A 150 -1.88 0.16 -23.57
C GLY A 150 -3.30 0.64 -23.90
N PRO A 151 -3.82 1.60 -23.10
CA PRO A 151 -5.03 2.34 -23.38
C PRO A 151 -5.14 2.80 -24.84
N ALA A 152 -6.36 2.82 -25.39
CA ALA A 152 -6.58 3.22 -26.79
C ALA A 152 -6.08 4.66 -27.07
N CYS A 153 -6.22 5.54 -26.08
CA CYS A 153 -5.73 6.92 -26.09
C CYS A 153 -4.21 7.04 -26.20
N TYR A 154 -3.43 6.00 -25.88
CA TYR A 154 -1.96 6.06 -26.03
C TYR A 154 -1.52 6.02 -27.49
N GLY A 155 -2.40 5.61 -28.42
CA GLY A 155 -2.10 5.60 -29.84
C GLY A 155 -1.19 4.46 -30.30
N LEU A 156 -0.80 3.54 -29.40
CA LEU A 156 0.17 2.46 -29.64
C LEU A 156 -0.46 1.16 -30.19
N GLY A 157 -1.69 1.24 -30.68
CA GLY A 157 -2.41 0.10 -31.29
C GLY A 157 -3.49 -0.53 -30.40
N GLY A 158 -3.67 -0.04 -29.17
CA GLY A 158 -4.76 -0.45 -28.27
C GLY A 158 -6.14 -0.20 -28.90
N LYS A 159 -7.05 -1.16 -28.74
CA LYS A 159 -8.42 -1.12 -29.30
C LYS A 159 -9.52 -1.42 -28.29
N GLU A 160 -9.15 -1.97 -27.13
CA GLU A 160 -10.09 -2.23 -26.06
C GLU A 160 -10.19 -0.97 -25.19
N PRO A 161 -11.40 -0.58 -24.74
CA PRO A 161 -11.56 0.57 -23.85
C PRO A 161 -10.99 0.25 -22.46
N THR A 162 -10.30 1.22 -21.87
CA THR A 162 -9.71 1.12 -20.53
C THR A 162 -10.23 2.21 -19.59
N VAL A 163 -9.89 2.11 -18.30
CA VAL A 163 -10.21 3.14 -17.30
C VAL A 163 -9.65 4.51 -17.72
N THR A 164 -8.38 4.57 -18.16
CA THR A 164 -7.74 5.81 -18.63
C THR A 164 -8.44 6.40 -19.85
N ASP A 165 -8.98 5.54 -20.74
CA ASP A 165 -9.80 6.01 -21.87
C ASP A 165 -11.09 6.68 -21.37
N ALA A 166 -11.73 6.12 -20.34
CA ALA A 166 -12.91 6.71 -19.73
C ALA A 166 -12.57 8.05 -19.05
N ASP A 167 -11.51 8.12 -18.26
CA ASP A 167 -11.09 9.37 -17.59
C ASP A 167 -10.76 10.48 -18.58
N LEU A 168 -10.15 10.14 -19.72
CA LEU A 168 -9.89 11.08 -20.80
C LEU A 168 -11.18 11.55 -21.48
N VAL A 169 -12.14 10.65 -21.71
CA VAL A 169 -13.43 10.99 -22.32
C VAL A 169 -14.28 11.88 -21.40
N LEU A 170 -14.23 11.64 -20.09
CA LEU A 170 -14.91 12.45 -19.09
C LEU A 170 -14.26 13.83 -18.90
N GLY A 171 -13.06 14.03 -19.44
CA GLY A 171 -12.33 15.30 -19.36
C GLY A 171 -11.47 15.45 -18.10
N TYR A 172 -11.33 14.41 -17.28
CA TYR A 172 -10.47 14.45 -16.10
C TYR A 172 -9.00 14.58 -16.49
N LEU A 173 -8.56 13.84 -17.51
CA LEU A 173 -7.19 13.91 -18.01
C LEU A 173 -7.02 14.96 -19.09
N ASN A 174 -5.86 15.64 -19.08
CA ASN A 174 -5.47 16.59 -20.11
C ASN A 174 -4.83 15.87 -21.30
N PRO A 175 -5.40 15.91 -22.51
CA PRO A 175 -4.81 15.23 -23.66
C PRO A 175 -3.45 15.77 -24.07
N GLU A 176 -3.14 17.04 -23.76
CA GLU A 176 -1.89 17.69 -24.16
C GLU A 176 -0.85 17.75 -23.03
N TYR A 177 -1.22 17.41 -21.79
CA TYR A 177 -0.36 17.55 -20.60
C TYR A 177 -0.08 16.23 -19.87
N TYR A 178 -0.44 15.07 -20.42
CA TYR A 178 -0.17 13.80 -19.76
C TYR A 178 1.35 13.55 -19.58
N LEU A 179 1.77 13.19 -18.36
CA LEU A 179 3.18 13.09 -17.94
C LEU A 179 3.96 14.40 -18.18
N GLY A 180 3.41 15.54 -17.75
CA GLY A 180 4.00 16.87 -17.95
C GLY A 180 4.11 17.26 -19.43
N GLY A 181 3.19 16.76 -20.25
CA GLY A 181 3.17 16.98 -21.71
C GLY A 181 4.16 16.12 -22.50
N LYS A 182 4.88 15.19 -21.87
CA LYS A 182 5.78 14.25 -22.57
C LYS A 182 5.02 13.26 -23.46
N LYS A 183 3.73 13.04 -23.19
CA LYS A 183 2.89 12.13 -23.96
C LYS A 183 1.56 12.81 -24.29
N LYS A 184 1.21 12.84 -25.59
CA LYS A 184 -0.10 13.30 -26.05
C LYS A 184 -1.09 12.14 -26.08
N LEU A 185 -2.32 12.38 -25.63
CA LEU A 185 -3.38 11.38 -25.65
C LEU A 185 -4.36 11.64 -26.81
N ASP A 186 -4.82 10.58 -27.45
CA ASP A 186 -5.79 10.65 -28.56
C ASP A 186 -7.23 10.41 -28.05
N THR A 187 -7.92 11.51 -27.73
CA THR A 187 -9.32 11.47 -27.28
C THR A 187 -10.24 10.79 -28.30
N ARG A 188 -9.97 10.91 -29.61
CA ARG A 188 -10.84 10.29 -30.63
C ARG A 188 -10.74 8.77 -30.58
N ARG A 189 -9.54 8.22 -30.33
CA ARG A 189 -9.36 6.77 -30.15
C ARG A 189 -10.05 6.26 -28.90
N ALA A 190 -9.92 6.96 -27.77
CA ALA A 190 -10.63 6.61 -26.53
C ALA A 190 -12.14 6.59 -26.75
N ARG A 191 -12.70 7.67 -27.31
CA ARG A 191 -14.13 7.77 -27.62
C ARG A 191 -14.61 6.63 -28.51
N ARG A 192 -13.87 6.34 -29.58
CA ARG A 192 -14.23 5.26 -30.52
C ARG A 192 -14.18 3.88 -29.85
N ALA A 193 -13.17 3.60 -29.03
CA ALA A 193 -13.06 2.32 -28.33
C ALA A 193 -14.24 2.11 -27.37
N ILE A 194 -14.60 3.13 -26.59
CA ILE A 194 -15.77 3.09 -25.68
C ILE A 194 -17.07 2.98 -26.48
N GLU A 195 -17.21 3.76 -27.55
CA GLU A 195 -18.40 3.78 -28.41
C GLU A 195 -18.68 2.40 -29.03
N ASP A 196 -17.66 1.81 -29.67
CA ASP A 196 -17.81 0.58 -30.44
C ASP A 196 -17.97 -0.66 -29.54
N ARG A 197 -17.36 -0.67 -28.35
CA ARG A 197 -17.32 -1.85 -27.47
C ARG A 197 -18.33 -1.82 -26.32
N ILE A 198 -18.71 -0.64 -25.83
CA ILE A 198 -19.57 -0.50 -24.65
C ILE A 198 -20.84 0.29 -24.99
N ALA A 199 -20.71 1.50 -25.54
CA ALA A 199 -21.83 2.42 -25.66
C ALA A 199 -22.89 1.93 -26.67
N LYS A 200 -22.49 1.59 -27.92
CA LYS A 200 -23.39 1.09 -28.95
C LYS A 200 -24.08 -0.22 -28.55
N PRO A 201 -23.38 -1.25 -28.04
CA PRO A 201 -24.05 -2.49 -27.68
C PRO A 201 -25.05 -2.35 -26.50
N LEU A 202 -24.83 -1.41 -25.59
CA LEU A 202 -25.72 -1.16 -24.45
C LEU A 202 -26.76 -0.06 -24.72
N GLY A 203 -26.71 0.62 -25.87
CA GLY A 203 -27.66 1.68 -26.23
C GLY A 203 -27.52 2.96 -25.39
N MET A 204 -26.31 3.30 -24.95
CA MET A 204 -26.01 4.49 -24.17
C MET A 204 -25.09 5.45 -24.94
N SER A 205 -24.98 6.70 -24.49
CA SER A 205 -23.97 7.65 -24.97
C SER A 205 -22.56 7.25 -24.55
N VAL A 206 -21.55 7.82 -25.20
CA VAL A 206 -20.14 7.55 -24.89
C VAL A 206 -19.78 8.07 -23.49
N GLU A 207 -20.34 9.21 -23.11
CA GLU A 207 -20.19 9.85 -21.80
C GLU A 207 -20.81 8.99 -20.69
N GLU A 208 -22.03 8.50 -20.88
CA GLU A 208 -22.68 7.58 -19.92
C GLU A 208 -21.88 6.27 -19.76
N ALA A 209 -21.37 5.72 -20.87
CA ALA A 209 -20.50 4.55 -20.83
C ALA A 209 -19.20 4.81 -20.06
N ALA A 210 -18.56 5.96 -20.29
CA ALA A 210 -17.34 6.34 -19.58
C ALA A 210 -17.60 6.56 -18.07
N LEU A 211 -18.69 7.24 -17.70
CA LEU A 211 -19.11 7.38 -16.30
C LEU A 211 -19.33 6.02 -15.64
N ALA A 212 -19.99 5.09 -16.35
CA ALA A 212 -20.25 3.75 -15.84
C ALA A 212 -18.95 2.95 -15.64
N ILE A 213 -17.97 3.05 -16.55
CA ILE A 213 -16.65 2.42 -16.40
C ILE A 213 -15.96 2.93 -15.13
N LYS A 214 -15.91 4.27 -14.93
CA LYS A 214 -15.31 4.86 -13.73
C LYS A 214 -16.02 4.40 -12.46
N ARG A 215 -17.36 4.48 -12.41
CA ARG A 215 -18.13 4.06 -11.23
C ARG A 215 -17.91 2.58 -10.90
N VAL A 216 -17.82 1.71 -11.91
CA VAL A 216 -17.54 0.29 -11.70
C VAL A 216 -16.17 0.09 -11.08
N VAL A 217 -15.11 0.69 -11.64
CA VAL A 217 -13.76 0.50 -11.10
C VAL A 217 -13.60 1.10 -9.70
N ASP A 218 -14.14 2.31 -9.46
CA ASP A 218 -14.09 2.97 -8.15
C ASP A 218 -14.84 2.15 -7.09
N SER A 219 -16.01 1.59 -7.44
CA SER A 219 -16.78 0.72 -6.54
C SER A 219 -16.09 -0.62 -6.28
N THR A 220 -15.38 -1.17 -7.27
CA THR A 220 -14.60 -2.41 -7.10
C THR A 220 -13.42 -2.17 -6.16
N MET A 221 -12.66 -1.08 -6.35
CA MET A 221 -11.57 -0.70 -5.45
C MET A 221 -12.07 -0.51 -4.01
N GLY A 222 -13.13 0.29 -3.83
CA GLY A 222 -13.72 0.53 -2.52
C GLY A 222 -14.27 -0.74 -1.86
N GLY A 223 -14.90 -1.63 -2.63
CA GLY A 223 -15.41 -2.90 -2.10
C GLY A 223 -14.32 -3.85 -1.60
N GLU A 224 -13.17 -3.91 -2.28
CA GLU A 224 -12.03 -4.73 -1.84
C GLU A 224 -11.36 -4.14 -0.60
N ILE A 225 -11.21 -2.81 -0.52
CA ILE A 225 -10.72 -2.14 0.68
C ILE A 225 -11.68 -2.39 1.86
N PHE A 226 -12.99 -2.22 1.65
CA PHE A 226 -14.01 -2.43 2.69
C PHE A 226 -13.89 -3.83 3.29
N LYS A 227 -13.82 -4.84 2.42
CA LYS A 227 -13.66 -6.24 2.82
C LYS A 227 -12.40 -6.44 3.66
N GLU A 228 -11.28 -5.87 3.24
CA GLU A 228 -10.00 -6.02 3.93
C GLU A 228 -10.01 -5.39 5.33
N VAL A 229 -10.53 -4.17 5.45
CA VAL A 229 -10.59 -3.43 6.71
C VAL A 229 -11.52 -4.11 7.70
N VAL A 230 -12.70 -4.56 7.24
CA VAL A 230 -13.67 -5.25 8.09
C VAL A 230 -13.17 -6.64 8.52
N LEU A 231 -12.47 -7.37 7.66
CA LEU A 231 -11.85 -8.66 8.03
C LEU A 231 -10.78 -8.50 9.11
N LYS A 232 -10.18 -7.31 9.25
CA LYS A 232 -9.22 -6.96 10.29
C LYS A 232 -9.89 -6.45 11.58
N GLY A 233 -11.22 -6.29 11.58
CA GLY A 233 -11.97 -5.84 12.75
C GLY A 233 -12.09 -4.31 12.90
N TYR A 234 -11.81 -3.53 11.84
CA TYR A 234 -11.85 -2.07 11.91
C TYR A 234 -13.01 -1.47 11.09
N ASP A 235 -13.36 -0.22 11.41
CA ASP A 235 -14.31 0.59 10.66
C ASP A 235 -13.55 1.50 9.66
N PRO A 236 -13.78 1.39 8.34
CA PRO A 236 -13.13 2.25 7.34
C PRO A 236 -13.27 3.75 7.60
N ARG A 237 -14.34 4.19 8.27
CA ARG A 237 -14.60 5.60 8.57
C ARG A 237 -13.62 6.22 9.56
N GLU A 238 -12.89 5.39 10.30
CA GLU A 238 -11.87 5.80 11.27
C GLU A 238 -10.49 5.99 10.61
N PHE A 239 -10.37 5.67 9.31
CA PHE A 239 -9.11 5.80 8.59
C PHE A 239 -8.99 7.13 7.85
N VAL A 240 -7.76 7.61 7.77
CA VAL A 240 -7.35 8.57 6.74
C VAL A 240 -6.83 7.78 5.55
N MET A 241 -7.24 8.14 4.34
CA MET A 241 -6.75 7.43 3.15
C MET A 241 -5.58 8.17 2.52
N LEU A 242 -4.47 7.47 2.28
CA LEU A 242 -3.34 7.97 1.51
C LEU A 242 -3.45 7.44 0.08
N ALA A 243 -3.70 8.33 -0.87
CA ALA A 243 -3.80 8.01 -2.29
C ALA A 243 -2.55 8.46 -3.04
N TYR A 244 -1.86 7.50 -3.66
CA TYR A 244 -0.72 7.74 -4.51
C TYR A 244 -0.76 6.89 -5.79
N GLY A 245 0.32 6.92 -6.56
CA GLY A 245 0.36 6.38 -7.91
C GLY A 245 -0.11 7.40 -8.95
N GLY A 246 0.07 7.07 -10.23
CA GLY A 246 -0.28 7.99 -11.32
C GLY A 246 -1.77 8.29 -11.39
N ALA A 247 -2.62 7.31 -11.07
CA ALA A 247 -4.08 7.41 -11.12
C ALA A 247 -4.74 7.48 -9.73
N GLY A 248 -3.97 7.46 -8.63
CA GLY A 248 -4.50 7.46 -7.27
C GLY A 248 -5.43 8.63 -7.01
N ALA A 249 -4.90 9.84 -7.21
CA ALA A 249 -5.64 11.09 -7.02
C ALA A 249 -6.83 11.24 -8.00
N THR A 250 -6.82 10.55 -9.14
CA THR A 250 -7.91 10.56 -10.12
C THR A 250 -9.15 9.78 -9.64
N HIS A 251 -8.93 8.74 -8.84
CA HIS A 251 -9.99 7.81 -8.41
C HIS A 251 -10.31 7.89 -6.92
N CYS A 252 -9.46 8.52 -6.10
CA CYS A 252 -9.55 8.52 -4.64
C CYS A 252 -10.91 8.94 -4.08
N CYS A 253 -11.50 10.04 -4.57
CA CYS A 253 -12.83 10.45 -4.10
C CYS A 253 -13.91 9.39 -4.38
N GLY A 254 -13.77 8.63 -5.48
CA GLY A 254 -14.73 7.60 -5.87
C GLY A 254 -14.72 6.39 -4.94
N TYR A 255 -13.53 5.83 -4.66
CA TYR A 255 -13.42 4.70 -3.73
C TYR A 255 -13.52 5.13 -2.25
N ALA A 256 -13.19 6.37 -1.90
CA ALA A 256 -13.48 6.92 -0.57
C ALA A 256 -14.99 7.00 -0.30
N GLU A 257 -15.79 7.38 -1.30
CA GLU A 257 -17.26 7.45 -1.17
C GLU A 257 -17.85 6.07 -0.85
N ALA A 258 -17.34 5.02 -1.49
CA ALA A 258 -17.77 3.64 -1.23
C ALA A 258 -17.42 3.15 0.19
N LEU A 259 -16.45 3.79 0.85
CA LEU A 259 -15.97 3.48 2.20
C LEU A 259 -16.53 4.42 3.28
N ASP A 260 -17.20 5.51 2.87
CA ASP A 260 -17.57 6.63 3.74
C ASP A 260 -16.36 7.29 4.46
N VAL A 261 -15.19 7.25 3.80
CA VAL A 261 -13.99 7.97 4.26
C VAL A 261 -14.14 9.45 3.92
N SER A 262 -13.90 10.31 4.90
CA SER A 262 -14.10 11.76 4.76
C SER A 262 -12.84 12.56 4.45
N ARG A 263 -11.66 11.95 4.62
CA ARG A 263 -10.35 12.61 4.51
C ARG A 263 -9.34 11.78 3.74
N ILE A 264 -8.73 12.38 2.73
CA ILE A 264 -7.75 11.77 1.84
C ILE A 264 -6.50 12.64 1.82
N LEU A 265 -5.34 12.03 1.95
CA LEU A 265 -4.04 12.63 1.70
C LEU A 265 -3.57 12.21 0.31
N THR A 266 -3.06 13.16 -0.47
CA THR A 266 -2.38 12.93 -1.74
C THR A 266 -0.97 13.48 -1.62
N PHE A 267 0.00 12.71 -2.09
CA PHE A 267 1.41 13.10 -1.99
C PHE A 267 1.85 13.89 -3.23
N PRO A 268 2.64 14.98 -3.09
CA PRO A 268 3.07 15.82 -4.20
C PRO A 268 3.99 15.08 -5.19
N TYR A 269 4.59 13.97 -4.76
CA TYR A 269 5.35 13.05 -5.60
C TYR A 269 4.63 11.70 -5.75
N SER A 270 3.32 11.75 -5.97
CA SER A 270 2.40 10.61 -6.00
C SER A 270 2.93 9.43 -6.83
N SER A 271 3.50 9.69 -8.01
CA SER A 271 3.98 8.62 -8.90
C SER A 271 5.23 7.88 -8.42
N VAL A 272 5.96 8.45 -7.45
CA VAL A 272 7.21 7.89 -6.92
C VAL A 272 7.14 7.66 -5.41
N PHE A 273 5.93 7.59 -4.84
CA PHE A 273 5.73 7.43 -3.40
C PHE A 273 6.39 6.16 -2.83
N CYS A 274 6.42 5.05 -3.58
CA CYS A 274 7.14 3.84 -3.14
C CYS A 274 8.66 4.08 -2.98
N ALA A 275 9.26 4.94 -3.81
CA ALA A 275 10.65 5.33 -3.65
C ALA A 275 10.85 6.22 -2.41
N PHE A 276 9.88 7.09 -2.11
CA PHE A 276 9.83 7.82 -0.84
C PHE A 276 9.78 6.85 0.34
N GLY A 277 8.86 5.89 0.32
CA GLY A 277 8.75 4.84 1.32
C GLY A 277 10.08 4.13 1.56
N GLY A 278 10.76 3.71 0.49
CA GLY A 278 12.09 3.13 0.57
C GLY A 278 13.17 4.03 1.19
N SER A 279 13.05 5.36 1.05
CA SER A 279 14.00 6.33 1.62
C SER A 279 13.83 6.58 3.12
N VAL A 280 12.66 6.23 3.67
CA VAL A 280 12.33 6.39 5.10
C VAL A 280 12.33 5.05 5.86
N MET A 281 12.77 3.98 5.21
CA MET A 281 12.87 2.65 5.83
C MET A 281 14.20 2.48 6.55
N ASP A 282 14.12 1.86 7.73
CA ASP A 282 15.26 1.35 8.47
C ASP A 282 15.74 0.00 7.93
N ILE A 283 16.91 -0.41 8.38
CA ILE A 283 17.40 -1.76 8.12
C ILE A 283 16.69 -2.69 9.09
N LEU A 284 15.86 -3.58 8.55
CA LEU A 284 15.19 -4.60 9.33
C LEU A 284 15.58 -5.97 8.81
N SER A 285 16.01 -6.84 9.71
CA SER A 285 16.24 -8.26 9.46
C SER A 285 15.33 -9.09 10.37
N VAL A 286 14.74 -10.14 9.83
CA VAL A 286 13.80 -11.02 10.54
C VAL A 286 14.40 -12.41 10.66
N TYR A 287 14.45 -12.92 11.88
CA TYR A 287 14.95 -14.26 12.21
C TYR A 287 13.83 -15.06 12.83
N GLU A 288 13.61 -16.30 12.38
CA GLU A 288 12.50 -17.13 12.82
C GLU A 288 12.98 -18.49 13.36
N SER A 289 12.33 -18.95 14.42
CA SER A 289 12.43 -20.34 14.92
C SER A 289 11.05 -20.94 15.13
N SER A 290 10.86 -22.20 14.73
CA SER A 290 9.58 -22.92 14.83
C SER A 290 9.54 -23.89 16.02
N ASP A 291 9.91 -23.40 17.20
CA ASP A 291 9.81 -24.16 18.45
C ASP A 291 8.46 -23.93 19.10
N SER A 292 7.75 -25.02 19.40
CA SER A 292 6.44 -24.94 20.05
C SER A 292 6.53 -24.98 21.57
N PHE A 293 5.80 -24.10 22.24
CA PHE A 293 5.68 -24.04 23.70
C PHE A 293 4.22 -23.98 24.12
N ILE A 294 3.89 -24.64 25.24
CA ILE A 294 2.58 -24.47 25.89
C ILE A 294 2.78 -23.42 26.98
N PHE A 295 2.33 -22.20 26.71
CA PHE A 295 2.45 -21.06 27.64
C PHE A 295 1.47 -21.16 28.80
N TYR A 296 0.28 -21.69 28.53
CA TYR A 296 -0.70 -22.05 29.55
C TYR A 296 -1.31 -23.41 29.22
N ASP A 297 -1.14 -24.37 30.12
CA ASP A 297 -1.70 -25.72 30.01
C ASP A 297 -3.01 -25.79 30.80
N ASN A 298 -4.12 -25.99 30.10
CA ASN A 298 -5.44 -26.06 30.71
C ASN A 298 -5.71 -27.37 31.46
N LEU A 299 -4.98 -28.45 31.16
CA LEU A 299 -5.15 -29.74 31.84
C LEU A 299 -4.52 -29.71 33.23
N THR A 300 -3.39 -29.02 33.37
CA THR A 300 -2.65 -28.89 34.63
C THR A 300 -2.93 -27.59 35.36
N GLY A 301 -3.46 -26.57 34.67
CA GLY A 301 -3.65 -25.22 35.21
C GLY A 301 -2.33 -24.51 35.49
N SER A 302 -1.25 -24.90 34.78
CA SER A 302 0.10 -24.39 35.00
C SER A 302 0.57 -23.53 33.83
N TYR A 303 1.43 -22.57 34.15
CA TYR A 303 2.12 -21.74 33.16
C TYR A 303 3.49 -22.33 32.86
N PHE A 304 4.00 -22.02 31.67
CA PHE A 304 5.34 -22.40 31.22
C PHE A 304 6.43 -22.02 32.24
N ASP A 305 7.39 -22.92 32.45
CA ASP A 305 8.50 -22.76 33.40
C ASP A 305 9.90 -23.11 32.84
N GLU A 306 10.01 -23.57 31.58
CA GLU A 306 11.30 -23.84 30.92
C GLU A 306 11.95 -22.55 30.34
N TYR A 307 12.11 -21.52 31.16
CA TYR A 307 12.58 -20.19 30.72
C TYR A 307 13.94 -20.21 30.02
N ASP A 308 14.88 -21.02 30.52
CA ASP A 308 16.22 -21.15 29.93
C ASP A 308 16.16 -21.66 28.48
N ARG A 309 15.22 -22.57 28.17
CA ARG A 309 15.04 -23.10 26.82
C ARG A 309 14.51 -22.03 25.87
N PHE A 310 13.50 -21.27 26.29
CA PHE A 310 12.96 -20.15 25.51
C PHE A 310 14.05 -19.09 25.25
N ASN A 311 14.73 -18.66 26.32
CA ASN A 311 15.77 -17.63 26.24
C ASN A 311 16.97 -18.07 25.40
N LEU A 312 17.32 -19.36 25.39
CA LEU A 312 18.39 -19.88 24.53
C LEU A 312 18.08 -19.65 23.04
N ILE A 313 16.85 -19.96 22.61
CA ILE A 313 16.45 -19.79 21.21
C ILE A 313 16.39 -18.31 20.81
N VAL A 314 15.89 -17.44 21.70
CA VAL A 314 15.93 -15.99 21.46
C VAL A 314 17.37 -15.50 21.33
N ASN A 315 18.28 -15.94 22.21
CA ASN A 315 19.70 -15.57 22.14
C ASN A 315 20.38 -16.09 20.86
N ASP A 316 20.03 -17.27 20.37
CA ASP A 316 20.54 -17.79 19.10
C ASP A 316 20.12 -16.88 17.92
N MET A 317 18.86 -16.42 17.89
CA MET A 317 18.41 -15.45 16.89
C MET A 317 19.11 -14.10 17.04
N VAL A 318 19.32 -13.60 18.26
CA VAL A 318 20.06 -12.35 18.53
C VAL A 318 21.51 -12.48 18.04
N PHE A 319 22.14 -13.65 18.23
CA PHE A 319 23.50 -13.90 17.75
C PHE A 319 23.58 -13.89 16.21
N LEU A 320 22.59 -14.44 15.52
CA LEU A 320 22.51 -14.39 14.06
C LEU A 320 22.34 -12.95 13.57
N ALA A 321 21.42 -12.19 14.18
CA ALA A 321 21.25 -10.77 13.91
C ALA A 321 22.54 -9.98 14.10
N PHE A 322 23.28 -10.28 15.17
CA PHE A 322 24.56 -9.66 15.44
C PHE A 322 25.59 -9.91 14.35
N ARG A 323 25.72 -11.17 13.92
CA ARG A 323 26.65 -11.56 12.87
C ARG A 323 26.36 -10.81 11.57
N ASP A 324 25.08 -10.72 11.20
CA ASP A 324 24.66 -10.18 9.91
C ASP A 324 24.70 -8.65 9.88
N LEU A 325 24.29 -7.96 10.95
CA LEU A 325 24.43 -6.49 11.04
C LEU A 325 25.91 -6.08 11.00
N LYS A 326 26.76 -6.80 11.74
CA LYS A 326 28.21 -6.55 11.75
C LYS A 326 28.87 -6.83 10.41
N SER A 327 28.48 -7.90 9.70
CA SER A 327 29.02 -8.22 8.36
C SER A 327 28.64 -7.16 7.33
N GLN A 328 27.49 -6.51 7.54
CA GLN A 328 27.00 -5.40 6.74
C GLN A 328 27.55 -4.03 7.21
N GLY A 329 28.43 -3.99 8.21
CA GLY A 329 29.10 -2.78 8.68
C GLY A 329 28.26 -1.85 9.55
N PHE A 330 27.18 -2.35 10.14
CA PHE A 330 26.34 -1.62 11.07
C PHE A 330 26.76 -1.85 12.53
N ASP A 331 26.56 -0.83 13.35
CA ASP A 331 26.84 -0.89 14.78
C ASP A 331 25.67 -1.52 15.54
N ILE A 332 25.89 -2.67 16.16
CA ILE A 332 24.85 -3.39 16.89
C ILE A 332 24.32 -2.60 18.09
N ASP A 333 25.15 -1.75 18.71
CA ASP A 333 24.75 -1.03 19.92
C ASP A 333 23.67 0.01 19.64
N LEU A 334 23.40 0.30 18.36
CA LEU A 334 22.31 1.15 17.89
C LEU A 334 21.09 0.36 17.40
N ALA A 335 21.16 -0.97 17.35
CA ALA A 335 20.06 -1.80 16.86
C ALA A 335 19.03 -2.08 17.97
N ASP A 336 17.77 -1.96 17.61
CA ASP A 336 16.62 -2.33 18.43
C ASP A 336 16.16 -3.75 18.10
N PHE A 337 15.80 -4.51 19.13
CA PHE A 337 15.34 -5.89 19.01
C PHE A 337 13.92 -6.01 19.55
N SER A 338 13.01 -6.52 18.73
CA SER A 338 11.64 -6.84 19.15
C SER A 338 11.31 -8.29 18.85
N LEU A 339 10.59 -8.94 19.76
CA LEU A 339 10.18 -10.33 19.66
C LEU A 339 8.69 -10.41 19.33
N GLU A 340 8.34 -11.20 18.32
CA GLU A 340 6.97 -11.58 18.01
C GLU A 340 6.78 -13.08 18.18
N LEU A 341 5.60 -13.46 18.67
CA LEU A 341 5.23 -14.85 18.93
C LEU A 341 4.00 -15.19 18.12
N GLU A 342 4.03 -16.31 17.40
CA GLU A 342 2.86 -16.86 16.73
C GLU A 342 2.10 -17.74 17.72
N MET A 343 0.90 -17.30 18.10
CA MET A 343 0.14 -17.85 19.22
C MET A 343 -1.26 -18.32 18.82
N ARG A 344 -1.82 -19.27 19.58
CA ARG A 344 -3.21 -19.74 19.43
C ARG A 344 -3.79 -20.24 20.75
N TYR A 345 -5.12 -20.35 20.83
CA TYR A 345 -5.75 -21.10 21.93
C TYR A 345 -5.79 -22.60 21.63
N GLY A 346 -5.32 -23.42 22.57
CA GLY A 346 -5.38 -24.89 22.52
C GLY A 346 -5.15 -25.49 21.12
N THR A 347 -6.12 -26.27 20.64
CA THR A 347 -6.05 -26.97 19.34
C THR A 347 -6.59 -26.15 18.15
N GLN A 348 -6.69 -24.83 18.27
CA GLN A 348 -7.12 -23.99 17.15
C GLN A 348 -6.19 -24.15 15.94
N PHE A 349 -6.75 -23.99 14.74
CA PHE A 349 -5.99 -24.07 13.49
C PHE A 349 -5.34 -22.74 13.12
N PHE A 350 -6.01 -21.63 13.39
CA PHE A 350 -5.53 -20.30 13.06
C PHE A 350 -4.68 -19.74 14.20
N THR A 351 -3.70 -18.93 13.82
CA THR A 351 -2.68 -18.36 14.70
C THR A 351 -2.66 -16.86 14.53
N GLU A 352 -2.23 -16.17 15.59
CA GLU A 352 -2.07 -14.72 15.60
C GLU A 352 -0.65 -14.35 16.01
N ASN A 353 -0.09 -13.36 15.33
CA ASN A 353 1.21 -12.80 15.71
C ASN A 353 1.02 -11.79 16.84
N VAL A 354 1.79 -11.95 17.91
CA VAL A 354 1.72 -11.10 19.10
C VAL A 354 3.09 -10.49 19.34
N ALA A 355 3.18 -9.17 19.34
CA ALA A 355 4.37 -8.47 19.81
C ALA A 355 4.53 -8.75 21.31
N SER A 356 5.62 -9.43 21.66
CA SER A 356 5.92 -9.77 23.04
C SER A 356 6.25 -8.50 23.82
N PRO A 357 5.61 -8.24 24.98
CA PRO A 357 5.95 -7.10 25.83
C PRO A 357 7.34 -7.23 26.48
N VAL A 358 7.97 -8.40 26.39
CA VAL A 358 9.28 -8.71 26.96
C VAL A 358 10.15 -9.44 25.94
N GLY A 359 11.45 -9.17 25.93
CA GLY A 359 12.40 -9.84 25.05
C GLY A 359 12.90 -11.19 25.57
N MET A 360 12.83 -11.41 26.89
CA MET A 360 13.30 -12.62 27.58
C MET A 360 12.34 -12.95 28.73
N LEU A 361 12.31 -14.21 29.15
CA LEU A 361 11.53 -14.66 30.31
C LEU A 361 12.41 -14.72 31.55
N HIS A 362 11.97 -14.07 32.63
CA HIS A 362 12.61 -14.09 33.94
C HIS A 362 11.73 -14.73 35.02
N GLY A 363 10.45 -14.97 34.72
CA GLY A 363 9.53 -15.68 35.61
C GLY A 363 8.13 -15.80 35.03
N THR A 364 7.21 -16.33 35.83
CA THR A 364 5.83 -16.60 35.42
C THR A 364 5.04 -15.34 35.04
N GLU A 365 5.36 -14.19 35.63
CA GLU A 365 4.66 -12.93 35.32
C GLU A 365 4.92 -12.47 33.88
N ASP A 366 6.11 -12.73 33.32
CA ASP A 366 6.43 -12.44 31.92
C ASP A 366 5.60 -13.30 30.96
N VAL A 367 5.44 -14.59 31.28
CA VAL A 367 4.59 -15.53 30.53
C VAL A 367 3.13 -15.06 30.56
N LYS A 368 2.63 -14.66 31.74
CA LYS A 368 1.28 -14.12 31.86
C LYS A 368 1.08 -12.84 31.06
N ALA A 369 2.04 -11.92 31.08
CA ALA A 369 1.97 -10.69 30.32
C ALA A 369 1.85 -10.96 28.80
N ILE A 370 2.60 -11.94 28.29
CA ILE A 370 2.48 -12.39 26.89
C ILE A 370 1.09 -12.99 26.62
N CYS A 371 0.60 -13.88 27.50
CA CYS A 371 -0.74 -14.47 27.37
C CYS A 371 -1.85 -13.41 27.38
N ASP A 372 -1.76 -12.43 28.28
CA ASP A 372 -2.73 -11.35 28.39
C ASP A 372 -2.72 -10.47 27.13
N ARG A 373 -1.53 -10.16 26.60
CA ARG A 373 -1.37 -9.42 25.33
C ARG A 373 -1.97 -10.17 24.15
N PHE A 374 -1.77 -11.49 24.08
CA PHE A 374 -2.42 -12.34 23.08
C PHE A 374 -3.94 -12.28 23.22
N THR A 375 -4.47 -12.44 24.43
CA THR A 375 -5.91 -12.41 24.68
C THR A 375 -6.53 -11.06 24.34
N GLU A 376 -5.88 -9.95 24.69
CA GLU A 376 -6.32 -8.60 24.32
C GLU A 376 -6.39 -8.44 22.80
N LYS A 377 -5.32 -8.78 22.08
CA LYS A 377 -5.29 -8.71 20.61
C LYS A 377 -6.37 -9.58 19.97
N TYR A 378 -6.56 -10.80 20.48
CA TYR A 378 -7.58 -11.71 19.97
C TYR A 378 -9.01 -11.16 20.13
N LYS A 379 -9.29 -10.50 21.27
CA LYS A 379 -10.61 -9.88 21.52
C LYS A 379 -10.89 -8.71 20.58
N VAL A 380 -9.87 -7.93 20.24
CA VAL A 380 -9.99 -6.85 19.25
C VAL A 380 -10.34 -7.42 17.87
N LEU A 381 -9.63 -8.47 17.43
CA LEU A 381 -9.81 -9.04 16.09
C LEU A 381 -11.12 -9.85 15.94
N TYR A 382 -11.51 -10.59 16.97
CA TYR A 382 -12.58 -11.60 16.87
C TYR A 382 -13.77 -11.38 17.83
N GLY A 383 -13.72 -10.33 18.64
CA GLY A 383 -14.72 -9.99 19.65
C GLY A 383 -14.50 -10.68 21.00
N GLU A 384 -15.04 -10.05 22.05
CA GLU A 384 -14.84 -10.42 23.46
C GLU A 384 -15.21 -11.89 23.76
N THR A 385 -16.31 -12.38 23.18
CA THR A 385 -16.84 -13.72 23.44
C THR A 385 -16.08 -14.84 22.73
N SER A 386 -15.22 -14.50 21.77
CA SER A 386 -14.46 -15.47 20.97
C SER A 386 -13.14 -15.87 21.64
N ALA A 387 -12.66 -15.10 22.61
CA ALA A 387 -11.46 -15.41 23.36
C ALA A 387 -11.69 -16.59 24.31
N TYR A 388 -10.76 -17.56 24.31
CA TYR A 388 -10.89 -18.78 25.11
C TYR A 388 -9.58 -19.15 25.84
N PRO A 389 -9.12 -18.33 26.80
CA PRO A 389 -7.88 -18.58 27.55
C PRO A 389 -7.90 -19.92 28.32
N ASP A 390 -9.08 -20.36 28.78
CA ASP A 390 -9.27 -21.66 29.43
C ASP A 390 -9.00 -22.85 28.50
N GLY A 391 -8.91 -22.62 27.19
CA GLY A 391 -8.52 -23.61 26.18
C GLY A 391 -7.03 -23.97 26.18
N GLY A 392 -6.21 -23.26 26.96
CA GLY A 392 -4.76 -23.33 26.88
C GLY A 392 -4.22 -22.33 25.85
N ILE A 393 -2.96 -21.96 25.97
CA ILE A 393 -2.30 -21.01 25.06
C ILE A 393 -0.98 -21.64 24.59
N GLU A 394 -0.83 -21.72 23.28
CA GLU A 394 0.36 -22.29 22.63
C GLU A 394 1.08 -21.23 21.81
N VAL A 395 2.41 -21.24 21.87
CA VAL A 395 3.32 -20.56 20.93
C VAL A 395 3.81 -21.60 19.94
N LEU A 396 3.76 -21.32 18.64
CA LEU A 396 4.19 -22.25 17.58
C LEU A 396 5.50 -21.83 16.93
N SER A 397 5.75 -20.53 16.85
CA SER A 397 6.96 -19.96 16.29
C SER A 397 7.29 -18.63 16.97
N MET A 398 8.54 -18.23 16.84
CA MET A 398 9.09 -16.98 17.38
C MET A 398 9.81 -16.26 16.26
N ARG A 399 9.62 -14.94 16.18
CA ARG A 399 10.31 -14.07 15.22
C ARG A 399 11.01 -12.95 15.94
N LEU A 400 12.32 -12.87 15.79
CA LEU A 400 13.11 -11.74 16.23
C LEU A 400 13.28 -10.77 15.06
N LYS A 401 12.84 -9.53 15.28
CA LYS A 401 13.10 -8.40 14.39
C LYS A 401 14.28 -7.62 14.95
N ALA A 402 15.32 -7.46 14.13
CA ALA A 402 16.46 -6.61 14.43
C ALA A 402 16.41 -5.38 13.52
N THR A 403 16.17 -4.21 14.11
CA THR A 403 16.03 -2.95 13.40
C THR A 403 17.24 -2.07 13.68
N TYR A 404 17.97 -1.65 12.66
CA TYR A 404 19.03 -0.66 12.78
C TYR A 404 18.55 0.68 12.19
N PRO A 405 18.49 1.74 12.99
CA PRO A 405 17.94 3.02 12.58
C PRO A 405 18.87 3.74 11.60
N LEU A 406 18.30 4.33 10.56
CA LEU A 406 18.99 5.15 9.58
C LEU A 406 18.65 6.64 9.77
N GLY A 407 19.54 7.50 9.27
CA GLY A 407 19.29 8.94 9.25
C GLY A 407 18.34 9.30 8.10
N HIS A 408 17.08 9.60 8.42
CA HIS A 408 16.09 9.99 7.42
C HIS A 408 16.01 11.50 7.20
N TYR A 409 15.59 11.89 6.00
CA TYR A 409 15.25 13.27 5.68
C TYR A 409 14.01 13.70 6.47
N ARG A 410 14.08 14.85 7.13
CA ARG A 410 12.93 15.45 7.81
C ARG A 410 12.25 16.43 6.88
N PHE A 411 10.95 16.26 6.67
CA PHE A 411 10.18 17.19 5.85
C PHE A 411 10.16 18.58 6.48
N PRO A 412 10.40 19.63 5.68
CA PRO A 412 10.20 20.99 6.15
C PRO A 412 8.72 21.20 6.46
N VAL A 413 8.46 21.95 7.53
CA VAL A 413 7.12 22.43 7.85
C VAL A 413 6.97 23.84 7.30
N HIS A 414 5.99 24.02 6.43
CA HIS A 414 5.65 25.28 5.80
C HIS A 414 4.56 25.99 6.61
N SER A 415 4.63 27.32 6.63
CA SER A 415 3.53 28.17 7.10
C SER A 415 2.67 28.58 5.92
N PRO A 416 1.36 28.80 6.12
CA PRO A 416 0.52 29.34 5.07
C PRO A 416 1.10 30.63 4.50
N ASP A 417 1.28 30.69 3.18
CA ASP A 417 1.93 31.82 2.51
C ASP A 417 0.94 32.93 2.11
N GLY A 418 -0.36 32.67 2.28
CA GLY A 418 -1.44 33.59 1.91
C GLY A 418 -1.62 33.73 0.40
N SER A 419 -1.06 32.80 -0.39
CA SER A 419 -1.24 32.76 -1.84
C SER A 419 -2.72 32.59 -2.20
N ASP A 420 -3.18 33.36 -3.17
CA ASP A 420 -4.52 33.23 -3.75
C ASP A 420 -4.51 32.04 -4.73
N PRO A 421 -5.33 31.00 -4.52
CA PRO A 421 -5.47 29.89 -5.46
C PRO A 421 -5.79 30.33 -6.89
N ALA A 422 -6.37 31.52 -7.10
CA ALA A 422 -6.60 32.08 -8.42
C ALA A 422 -5.32 32.27 -9.24
N GLY A 423 -4.17 32.47 -8.59
CA GLY A 423 -2.86 32.54 -9.26
C GLY A 423 -2.42 31.21 -9.88
N ALA A 424 -2.97 30.08 -9.41
CA ALA A 424 -2.74 28.75 -9.96
C ALA A 424 -3.74 28.35 -11.05
N LEU A 425 -4.76 29.17 -11.34
CA LEU A 425 -5.79 28.84 -12.33
C LEU A 425 -5.21 28.87 -13.76
N LYS A 426 -5.13 27.71 -14.41
CA LYS A 426 -4.62 27.55 -15.79
C LYS A 426 -5.70 27.77 -16.84
N GLY A 427 -6.97 27.63 -16.46
CA GLY A 427 -8.11 27.78 -17.35
C GLY A 427 -9.28 26.90 -16.94
N THR A 428 -10.14 26.56 -17.90
CA THR A 428 -11.30 25.69 -17.70
C THR A 428 -11.38 24.59 -18.74
N ARG A 429 -11.89 23.42 -18.36
CA ARG A 429 -12.17 22.30 -19.28
C ARG A 429 -13.62 21.86 -19.15
N SER A 430 -14.20 21.40 -20.25
CA SER A 430 -15.50 20.72 -20.25
C SER A 430 -15.33 19.32 -19.64
N VAL A 431 -15.92 19.09 -18.47
CA VAL A 431 -15.80 17.83 -17.70
C VAL A 431 -17.18 17.26 -17.41
N VAL A 432 -17.35 15.96 -17.60
CA VAL A 432 -18.58 15.24 -17.27
C VAL A 432 -18.45 14.65 -15.87
N TRP A 433 -19.25 15.16 -14.93
CA TRP A 433 -19.23 14.71 -13.54
C TRP A 433 -20.32 13.67 -13.25
N ASP A 434 -21.45 13.81 -13.92
CA ASP A 434 -22.65 12.98 -13.75
C ASP A 434 -23.52 13.05 -15.03
N GLU A 435 -24.71 12.47 -14.94
CA GLU A 435 -25.69 12.38 -16.02
C GLU A 435 -26.26 13.74 -16.46
N SER A 436 -26.00 14.84 -15.74
CA SER A 436 -26.40 16.19 -16.15
C SER A 436 -25.59 16.71 -17.33
N GLY A 437 -24.47 16.06 -17.64
CA GLY A 437 -23.62 16.36 -18.80
C GLY A 437 -22.40 17.22 -18.47
N PRO A 438 -21.75 17.80 -19.50
CA PRO A 438 -20.50 18.51 -19.31
C PRO A 438 -20.65 19.86 -18.60
N VAL A 439 -19.76 20.13 -17.65
CA VAL A 439 -19.65 21.37 -16.89
C VAL A 439 -18.28 22.01 -17.14
N SER A 440 -18.27 23.34 -17.33
CA SER A 440 -17.02 24.10 -17.41
C SER A 440 -16.34 24.14 -16.05
N THR A 441 -15.25 23.38 -15.92
CA THR A 441 -14.57 23.08 -14.66
C THR A 441 -13.23 23.80 -14.59
N PRO A 442 -12.91 24.52 -13.49
CA PRO A 442 -11.63 25.18 -13.31
C PRO A 442 -10.49 24.16 -13.14
N ILE A 443 -9.35 24.47 -13.76
CA ILE A 443 -8.14 23.64 -13.74
C ILE A 443 -7.02 24.44 -13.06
N TYR A 444 -6.43 23.88 -12.01
CA TYR A 444 -5.35 24.49 -11.24
C TYR A 444 -4.02 23.78 -11.49
N ASP A 445 -2.92 24.54 -11.45
CA ASP A 445 -1.57 24.00 -11.44
C ASP A 445 -1.16 23.64 -10.00
N ALA A 446 -0.90 22.36 -9.74
CA ALA A 446 -0.49 21.89 -8.41
C ALA A 446 0.78 22.60 -7.93
N ALA A 447 1.73 22.88 -8.82
CA ALA A 447 3.02 23.49 -8.48
C ALA A 447 2.90 24.97 -8.07
N LEU A 448 1.77 25.62 -8.38
CA LEU A 448 1.51 27.02 -8.04
C LEU A 448 0.60 27.18 -6.81
N LEU A 449 0.07 26.09 -6.26
CA LEU A 449 -0.70 26.12 -5.02
C LEU A 449 0.26 26.15 -3.83
N GLY A 450 0.26 27.26 -3.10
CA GLY A 450 1.06 27.43 -1.90
C GLY A 450 0.44 26.76 -0.67
N CYS A 451 1.24 26.64 0.40
CA CYS A 451 0.77 26.14 1.68
C CYS A 451 -0.46 26.94 2.16
N GLY A 452 -1.53 26.24 2.53
CA GLY A 452 -2.80 26.81 2.98
C GLY A 452 -3.78 27.17 1.86
N ALA A 453 -3.43 26.99 0.59
CA ALA A 453 -4.35 27.17 -0.52
C ALA A 453 -5.51 26.18 -0.44
N VAL A 454 -6.74 26.63 -0.76
CA VAL A 454 -7.96 25.80 -0.76
C VAL A 454 -8.73 25.97 -2.06
N VAL A 455 -9.11 24.85 -2.67
CA VAL A 455 -9.88 24.76 -3.91
C VAL A 455 -11.16 23.96 -3.65
N GLY A 456 -12.32 24.58 -3.82
CA GLY A 456 -13.61 23.89 -3.75
C GLY A 456 -13.95 23.16 -5.06
N GLY A 457 -14.50 21.95 -4.95
CA GLY A 457 -15.00 21.20 -6.10
C GLY A 457 -16.32 21.75 -6.65
N PRO A 458 -16.69 21.44 -7.92
CA PRO A 458 -15.95 20.61 -8.87
C PRO A 458 -14.70 21.33 -9.43
N ALA A 459 -13.54 20.68 -9.35
CA ALA A 459 -12.26 21.21 -9.81
C ALA A 459 -11.29 20.09 -10.20
N ILE A 460 -10.27 20.42 -10.98
CA ILE A 460 -9.13 19.53 -11.27
C ILE A 460 -7.84 20.25 -10.88
N VAL A 461 -6.97 19.55 -10.17
CA VAL A 461 -5.62 20.01 -9.83
C VAL A 461 -4.62 19.14 -10.60
N GLU A 462 -3.92 19.72 -11.57
CA GLU A 462 -2.99 19.02 -12.46
C GLU A 462 -1.56 19.12 -11.90
N ALA A 463 -0.93 17.98 -11.68
CA ALA A 463 0.51 17.86 -11.46
C ALA A 463 1.16 17.24 -12.70
N ASP A 464 2.49 17.22 -12.73
CA ASP A 464 3.24 16.65 -13.86
C ASP A 464 3.06 15.13 -13.98
N ASP A 465 2.83 14.45 -12.85
CA ASP A 465 2.84 13.00 -12.73
C ASP A 465 1.50 12.39 -12.27
N THR A 466 0.53 13.22 -11.88
CA THR A 466 -0.83 12.80 -11.51
C THR A 466 -1.86 13.90 -11.76
N THR A 467 -3.14 13.57 -11.63
CA THR A 467 -4.25 14.52 -11.77
C THR A 467 -5.24 14.29 -10.63
N CYS A 468 -5.35 15.26 -9.73
CA CYS A 468 -6.30 15.20 -8.64
C CYS A 468 -7.68 15.68 -9.10
N VAL A 469 -8.65 14.77 -9.05
CA VAL A 469 -10.04 15.04 -9.43
C VAL A 469 -10.83 15.33 -8.17
N VAL A 470 -11.36 16.55 -8.04
CA VAL A 470 -12.08 17.03 -6.85
C VAL A 470 -13.56 17.23 -7.22
N PRO A 471 -14.44 16.25 -6.95
CA PRO A 471 -15.86 16.35 -7.29
C PRO A 471 -16.58 17.43 -6.48
N GLY A 472 -17.80 17.77 -6.89
CA GLY A 472 -18.69 18.59 -6.04
C GLY A 472 -18.93 17.93 -4.69
N GLY A 473 -18.97 18.73 -3.62
CA GLY A 473 -19.05 18.21 -2.24
C GLY A 473 -17.69 17.85 -1.62
N TRP A 474 -16.59 18.05 -2.33
CA TRP A 474 -15.22 17.90 -1.83
C TRP A 474 -14.44 19.21 -1.97
N SER A 475 -13.39 19.34 -1.19
CA SER A 475 -12.42 20.43 -1.29
C SER A 475 -11.00 19.87 -1.26
N TYR A 476 -10.07 20.52 -1.94
CA TYR A 476 -8.65 20.21 -1.94
C TYR A 476 -7.89 21.35 -1.25
N ALA A 477 -7.03 21.03 -0.30
CA ALA A 477 -6.17 21.99 0.37
C ALA A 477 -4.71 21.56 0.30
N VAL A 478 -3.77 22.51 0.25
CA VAL A 478 -2.33 22.21 0.41
C VAL A 478 -1.94 22.44 1.85
N ASP A 479 -1.37 21.43 2.50
CA ASP A 479 -1.10 21.47 3.93
C ASP A 479 0.31 21.98 4.28
N ARG A 480 0.71 21.82 5.54
CA ARG A 480 2.01 22.25 6.07
C ARG A 480 3.21 21.44 5.55
N PHE A 481 2.99 20.26 4.97
CA PHE A 481 4.03 19.44 4.34
C PHE A 481 4.01 19.57 2.80
N LEU A 482 3.13 20.44 2.27
CA LEU A 482 2.83 20.59 0.85
C LEU A 482 2.12 19.37 0.25
N ASP A 483 1.54 18.52 1.10
CA ASP A 483 0.67 17.44 0.65
C ASP A 483 -0.72 18.00 0.34
N GLY A 484 -1.40 17.37 -0.61
CA GLY A 484 -2.79 17.66 -0.90
C GLY A 484 -3.71 16.93 0.09
N VAL A 485 -4.68 17.65 0.64
CA VAL A 485 -5.69 17.13 1.56
C VAL A 485 -7.06 17.30 0.92
N ILE A 486 -7.73 16.20 0.63
CA ILE A 486 -9.08 16.19 0.07
C ILE A 486 -10.08 15.83 1.16
N GLU A 487 -11.05 16.71 1.41
CA GLU A 487 -12.04 16.55 2.47
C GLU A 487 -13.46 16.80 1.97
N LYS A 488 -14.43 16.02 2.47
CA LYS A 488 -15.86 16.26 2.23
C LYS A 488 -16.28 17.59 2.84
N THR A 489 -16.89 18.46 2.05
CA THR A 489 -17.47 19.72 2.52
C THR A 489 -18.77 19.44 3.28
N LYS A 490 -18.93 20.04 4.45
CA LYS A 490 -20.14 19.91 5.28
C LYS A 490 -21.37 20.58 4.68
#